data_AF-A0AAW3WGQ1-F1
#
_entry.id   AF-A0AAW3WGQ1-F1
#
_cell.length_a   1.000
_cell.length_b   1.000
_cell.length_c   1.000
_cell.angle_alpha   90.00
_cell.angle_beta   90.00
_cell.angle_gamma   90.00
#
_symmetry.space_group_name_H-M   'P 1'
#
loop_
_entity.id
_entity.type
_entity.pdbx_description
1 polymer ?
#
loop_
_entity_poly.entity_id
_entity_poly.type
_entity_poly.pdbx_seq_one_letter_code
_entity_poly.pdbx_strand_id
1 'polypeptide(L)' 'MENRKIGWLGYNSNNDRMGILDNMDLWADDGLHCGECFEVFLNDEWKAERLELGNGEWYLVYSKLSGEQLEGLKVRY' A
#
# COMPACT_ATOMS: atom_id res chain seq x y z
N MET A 1 17.85 12.05 -8.39
CA MET A 1 17.33 10.69 -8.57
C MET A 1 16.66 10.35 -7.26
N GLU A 2 15.33 10.36 -7.20
CA GLU A 2 14.61 10.04 -5.96
C GLU A 2 14.91 8.58 -5.59
N ASN A 3 15.48 8.38 -4.40
CA ASN A 3 15.68 7.06 -3.83
C ASN A 3 14.32 6.53 -3.42
N ARG A 4 13.61 5.89 -4.35
CA ARG A 4 12.35 5.23 -4.04
C ARG A 4 12.61 4.08 -3.05
N LYS A 5 11.90 4.06 -1.93
CA LYS A 5 12.04 3.05 -0.89
C LYS A 5 11.15 1.86 -1.24
N ILE A 6 11.53 0.68 -0.74
CA ILE A 6 10.70 -0.53 -0.86
C ILE A 6 10.13 -0.82 0.52
N GLY A 7 8.86 -1.19 0.54
CA GLY A 7 8.16 -1.63 1.75
C GLY A 7 7.07 -2.64 1.41
N TRP A 8 6.19 -2.86 2.38
CA TRP A 8 5.04 -3.76 2.26
C TRP A 8 3.80 -3.06 2.78
N LEU A 9 2.70 -3.15 2.06
CA LEU A 9 1.41 -2.70 2.58
C LEU A 9 1.03 -3.54 3.79
N GLY A 10 0.54 -2.88 4.83
CA GLY A 10 0.01 -3.54 6.03
C GLY A 10 -1.16 -2.76 6.60
N TYR A 11 -2.16 -3.45 7.12
CA TYR A 11 -3.29 -2.82 7.79
C TYR A 11 -2.97 -2.49 9.25
N ASN A 12 -3.05 -1.20 9.60
CA ASN A 12 -2.85 -0.71 10.96
C ASN A 12 -4.19 -0.63 11.69
N SER A 13 -4.48 -1.63 12.53
CA SER A 13 -5.70 -1.70 13.32
C SER A 13 -5.84 -0.60 14.39
N ASN A 14 -4.76 0.13 14.71
CA ASN A 14 -4.84 1.23 15.69
C ASN A 14 -5.49 2.48 15.11
N ASN A 15 -5.44 2.68 13.79
CA ASN A 15 -5.96 3.87 13.13
C ASN A 15 -6.88 3.56 11.93
N ASP A 16 -7.16 2.28 11.65
CA ASP A 16 -8.05 1.80 10.58
C ASP A 16 -7.57 2.21 9.17
N ARG A 17 -6.25 2.18 8.95
CA ARG A 17 -5.63 2.57 7.68
C ARG A 17 -4.70 1.50 7.14
N MET A 18 -4.52 1.50 5.83
CA MET A 18 -3.34 0.89 5.23
C MET A 18 -2.13 1.77 5.52
N GLY A 19 -1.02 1.17 5.93
CA GLY A 19 0.29 1.81 6.04
C GLY A 19 1.33 1.06 5.21
N ILE A 20 2.59 1.47 5.35
CA ILE A 20 3.75 0.84 4.73
C ILE A 20 4.74 0.42 5.82
N LEU A 21 5.05 -0.87 5.85
CA LEU A 21 6.09 -1.45 6.67
C LEU A 21 7.44 -1.40 5.94
N ASP A 22 8.51 -1.14 6.68
CA ASP A 22 9.89 -1.27 6.21
C ASP A 22 10.39 -2.73 6.29
N ASN A 23 11.68 -2.93 6.02
CA ASN A 23 12.32 -4.25 6.03
C ASN A 23 12.53 -4.85 7.42
N MET A 24 12.21 -4.12 8.49
CA MET A 24 12.26 -4.55 9.87
C MET A 24 10.85 -4.72 10.46
N ASP A 25 9.82 -4.76 9.62
CA ASP A 25 8.41 -4.80 10.01
C ASP A 25 7.98 -3.61 10.89
N LEU A 26 8.64 -2.46 10.74
CA LEU A 26 8.29 -1.21 11.41
C LEU A 26 7.52 -0.29 10.45
N TRP A 27 6.60 0.53 10.98
CA TRP A 27 5.89 1.52 10.18
C TRP A 27 6.84 2.58 9.63
N ALA A 28 7.04 2.58 8.32
CA ALA A 28 7.66 3.69 7.60
C ALA A 28 6.63 4.80 7.34
N ASP A 29 5.38 4.40 7.11
CA ASP A 29 4.18 5.23 7.10
C ASP A 29 3.09 4.41 7.81
N ASP A 30 2.51 4.94 8.88
CA ASP A 30 1.55 4.20 9.70
C ASP A 30 0.09 4.41 9.26
N GLY A 31 -0.17 5.21 8.22
CA GLY A 31 -1.53 5.50 7.80
C GLY A 31 -1.64 6.35 6.53
N LEU A 32 -1.70 5.67 5.39
CA LEU A 32 -1.96 6.24 4.08
C LEU A 32 -3.36 6.88 3.98
N HIS A 33 -3.49 7.79 3.02
CA HIS A 33 -4.69 8.53 2.68
C HIS A 33 -5.21 8.17 1.28
N CYS A 34 -6.52 8.36 1.08
CA CYS A 34 -7.13 8.28 -0.24
C CYS A 34 -6.44 9.25 -1.21
N GLY A 35 -6.14 8.76 -2.40
CA GLY A 35 -5.49 9.55 -3.44
C GLY A 35 -3.97 9.35 -3.53
N GLU A 36 -3.35 8.75 -2.51
CA GLU A 36 -1.91 8.48 -2.55
C GLU A 36 -1.56 7.45 -3.61
N CYS A 37 -0.46 7.73 -4.33
CA CYS A 37 0.00 6.93 -5.45
C CYS A 37 1.39 6.35 -5.17
N PHE A 38 1.55 5.07 -5.44
CA PHE A 38 2.80 4.32 -5.28
C PHE A 38 2.83 3.21 -6.33
N GLU A 39 3.92 2.46 -6.42
CA GLU A 39 3.98 1.28 -7.27
C GLU A 39 3.83 0.01 -6.44
N VAL A 40 3.05 -0.95 -6.94
CA VAL A 40 2.90 -2.28 -6.36
C VAL A 40 3.59 -3.30 -7.26
N PHE A 41 4.30 -4.26 -6.67
CA PHE A 41 4.94 -5.33 -7.42
C PHE A 41 3.93 -6.45 -7.71
N LEU A 42 3.44 -6.52 -8.95
CA LEU A 42 2.43 -7.49 -9.40
C LEU A 42 2.88 -8.13 -10.72
N ASN A 43 2.81 -9.46 -10.80
CA ASN A 43 3.20 -10.22 -12.00
C ASN A 43 4.61 -9.87 -12.49
N ASP A 44 5.57 -9.86 -11.58
CA ASP A 44 6.99 -9.54 -11.82
C ASP A 44 7.29 -8.12 -12.34
N GLU A 45 6.33 -7.20 -12.21
CA GLU A 45 6.46 -5.80 -12.65
C GLU A 45 6.00 -4.81 -11.58
N TRP A 46 6.61 -3.62 -11.56
CA TRP A 46 6.14 -2.48 -10.77
C TRP A 46 5.02 -1.75 -11.51
N LYS A 47 3.83 -1.70 -10.90
CA LYS A 47 2.65 -1.07 -11.50
C LYS A 47 2.20 0.08 -10.64
N ALA A 48 2.06 1.26 -11.25
CA ALA A 48 1.50 2.41 -10.55
C ALA A 48 0.09 2.11 -10.08
N GLU A 49 -0.21 2.52 -8.86
CA GLU A 49 -1.49 2.34 -8.19
C GLU A 49 -1.91 3.61 -7.47
N ARG A 50 -3.20 3.68 -7.16
CA ARG A 50 -3.77 4.68 -6.26
C ARG A 50 -4.60 3.97 -5.21
N LEU A 51 -4.34 4.28 -3.94
CA LEU A 51 -5.11 3.78 -2.82
C LEU A 51 -6.35 4.66 -2.60
N GLU A 52 -7.49 4.01 -2.37
CA GLU A 52 -8.76 4.66 -2.04
C GLU A 52 -9.50 3.83 -0.97
N LEU A 53 -10.47 4.45 -0.32
CA LEU A 53 -11.41 3.79 0.59
C LEU A 53 -12.83 3.90 0.02
N GLY A 54 -13.54 2.78 -0.09
CA GLY A 54 -14.89 2.74 -0.65
C GLY A 54 -15.71 1.65 0.00
N ASN A 55 -16.98 1.94 0.32
CA ASN A 55 -17.88 1.00 0.99
C ASN A 55 -17.31 0.38 2.29
N GLY A 56 -16.43 1.11 3.00
CA GLY A 56 -15.79 0.64 4.22
C GLY A 56 -14.59 -0.28 4.01
N GLU A 57 -14.10 -0.46 2.77
CA GLU A 57 -12.95 -1.29 2.44
C GLU A 57 -11.90 -0.52 1.65
N TRP A 58 -10.63 -0.72 2.00
CA TRP A 58 -9.48 -0.17 1.28
C TRP A 58 -9.25 -0.94 -0.02
N TYR A 59 -8.95 -0.22 -1.11
CA TYR A 59 -8.73 -0.83 -2.42
C TYR A 59 -7.73 -0.07 -3.29
N LEU A 60 -7.09 -0.80 -4.21
CA LEU A 60 -6.24 -0.25 -5.26
C LEU A 60 -7.06 -0.02 -6.54
N VAL A 61 -6.99 1.20 -7.06
CA VAL A 61 -7.89 1.64 -8.13
C VAL A 61 -7.68 0.88 -9.44
N TYR A 62 -6.44 0.55 -9.83
CA TYR A 62 -6.18 0.03 -11.18
C TYR A 62 -6.22 -1.50 -11.21
N SER A 63 -5.55 -2.17 -10.27
CA SER A 63 -5.54 -3.63 -10.14
C SER A 63 -6.83 -4.20 -9.57
N LYS A 64 -7.66 -3.38 -8.90
CA LYS A 64 -8.92 -3.78 -8.25
C LYS A 64 -8.75 -4.74 -7.08
N LEU A 65 -7.54 -4.85 -6.52
CA LEU A 65 -7.31 -5.56 -5.27
C LEU A 65 -7.95 -4.78 -4.12
N SER A 66 -8.58 -5.48 -3.17
CA SER A 66 -9.20 -4.86 -1.99
C SER A 66 -9.07 -5.71 -0.73
N GLY A 67 -9.28 -5.06 0.42
CA GLY A 67 -9.30 -5.72 1.72
C GLY A 67 -8.02 -6.51 2.01
N GLU A 68 -8.18 -7.78 2.40
CA GLU A 68 -7.07 -8.67 2.75
C GLU A 68 -6.08 -8.91 1.60
N GLN A 69 -6.49 -8.68 0.33
CA GLN A 69 -5.58 -8.83 -0.82
C GLN A 69 -4.46 -7.78 -0.83
N LEU A 70 -4.60 -6.71 -0.05
CA LEU A 70 -3.61 -5.64 0.05
C LEU A 70 -2.47 -5.98 1.02
N GLU A 71 -2.74 -6.86 1.99
CA GLU A 71 -1.80 -7.19 3.05
C GLU A 71 -0.54 -7.86 2.47
N GLY A 72 0.63 -7.34 2.83
CA GLY A 72 1.92 -7.86 2.40
C GLY A 72 2.27 -7.59 0.94
N LEU A 73 1.46 -6.81 0.20
CA LEU A 73 1.83 -6.39 -1.14
C LEU A 73 3.10 -5.55 -1.10
N LYS A 74 4.11 -5.96 -1.86
CA LYS A 74 5.37 -5.22 -1.95
C LYS A 74 5.15 -3.92 -2.72
N VAL A 75 5.58 -2.81 -2.13
CA VAL A 75 5.41 -1.47 -2.70
C VAL A 75 6.72 -0.73 -2.87
N ARG A 76 6.71 0.24 -3.78
CA ARG A 76 7.75 1.24 -3.96
C ARG A 76 7.12 2.63 -3.88
N TYR A 77 7.62 3.45 -2.96
CA TYR A 77 7.09 4.77 -2.57
C TYR A 77 8.22 5.80 -2.43
#